data_AF-A0A117T1F4-F1
#
_entry.id   AF-A0A117T1F4-F1
#
_cell.length_a   1.000
_cell.length_b   1.000
_cell.length_c   1.000
_cell.angle_alpha   90.00
_cell.angle_beta   90.00
_cell.angle_gamma   90.00
#
_symmetry.space_group_name_H-M   'P 1'
#
loop_
_entity.id
_entity.type
_entity.pdbx_description
1 polymer ?
#
loop_
_entity_poly.entity_id
_entity_poly.type
_entity_poly.pdbx_seq_one_letter_code
_entity_poly.pdbx_strand_id
1 'polypeptide(L)'
;MNDGIYHPFSADRFAAYQDGMRRLSAQIHEAGAKVVLLTPPPFDAGSMNGPLLPAETDDFSYLAPYRDYDRVLEHYADWLLAGGCPADQVIDLRTPLLKHISQERSHNAAYRYGDGIHPDASGHRVIAHTLLQKLFGAEPE
;
A
#
# COMPACT_ATOMS: atom_id res chain seq x y z
N MET A 1 -4.00 1.61 -2.72
CA MET A 1 -4.21 0.54 -3.72
C MET A 1 -5.07 1.03 -4.88
N ASN A 2 -6.27 1.58 -4.64
CA ASN A 2 -7.21 1.92 -5.73
C ASN A 2 -7.04 3.34 -6.30
N ASP A 3 -6.43 4.28 -5.56
CA ASP A 3 -6.31 5.68 -5.96
C ASP A 3 -5.47 5.89 -7.24
N GLY A 4 -4.53 4.99 -7.50
CA GLY A 4 -3.76 4.94 -8.76
C GLY A 4 -4.49 4.21 -9.90
N ILE A 5 -5.68 3.65 -9.63
CA ILE A 5 -6.56 2.91 -10.54
C ILE A 5 -5.86 1.85 -11.39
N TYR A 6 -4.78 1.23 -10.88
CA TYR A 6 -3.99 0.22 -11.58
C TYR A 6 -3.28 0.71 -12.85
N HIS A 7 -3.25 2.03 -13.08
CA HIS A 7 -2.60 2.67 -14.21
C HIS A 7 -1.15 3.05 -13.86
N PRO A 8 -0.31 3.40 -14.86
CA PRO A 8 0.95 4.12 -14.62
C PRO A 8 0.75 5.38 -13.78
N PHE A 9 1.83 5.92 -13.22
CA PHE A 9 1.75 7.14 -12.42
C PHE A 9 1.13 8.31 -13.22
N SER A 10 0.31 9.12 -12.56
CA SER A 10 -0.26 10.35 -13.11
C SER A 10 -0.22 11.42 -12.03
N ALA A 11 0.33 12.59 -12.37
CA ALA A 11 0.36 13.74 -11.48
C ALA A 11 -1.05 14.19 -11.06
N ASP A 12 -2.03 14.14 -11.97
CA ASP A 12 -3.41 14.55 -11.69
C ASP A 12 -4.08 13.60 -10.68
N ARG A 13 -3.94 12.28 -10.87
CA ARG A 13 -4.45 11.29 -9.90
C ARG A 13 -3.75 11.42 -8.55
N PHE A 14 -2.45 11.68 -8.56
CA PHE A 14 -1.71 11.86 -7.34
C PHE A 14 -2.13 13.14 -6.61
N ALA A 15 -2.30 14.26 -7.30
CA ALA A 15 -2.83 15.49 -6.72
C ALA A 15 -4.22 15.29 -6.11
N ALA A 16 -5.12 14.58 -6.81
CA ALA A 16 -6.44 14.24 -6.30
C ALA A 16 -6.37 13.37 -5.03
N TYR A 17 -5.47 12.38 -4.98
CA TYR A 17 -5.19 11.58 -3.79
C TYR A 17 -4.71 12.46 -2.63
N GLN A 18 -3.72 13.32 -2.88
CA GLN A 18 -3.15 14.20 -1.85
C GLN A 18 -4.22 15.16 -1.27
N ASP A 19 -5.06 15.74 -2.12
CA ASP A 19 -6.15 16.62 -1.71
C ASP A 19 -7.21 15.88 -0.90
N GLY A 20 -7.56 14.66 -1.31
CA GLY A 20 -8.47 13.80 -0.56
C GLY A 20 -7.93 13.46 0.83
N MET A 21 -6.66 13.05 0.92
CA MET A 21 -6.00 12.71 2.18
C MET A 21 -5.92 13.89 3.13
N ARG A 22 -5.52 15.08 2.66
CA ARG A 22 -5.46 16.29 3.48
C ARG A 22 -6.83 16.70 4.01
N ARG A 23 -7.86 16.64 3.16
CA ARG A 23 -9.23 16.98 3.54
C ARG A 23 -9.78 16.03 4.59
N LEU A 24 -9.57 14.72 4.40
CA LEU A 24 -9.97 13.70 5.36
C LEU A 24 -9.26 13.87 6.70
N SER A 25 -7.95 14.11 6.69
CA SER A 25 -7.18 14.36 7.92
C SER A 25 -7.72 15.56 8.70
N ALA A 26 -7.96 16.68 8.02
CA ALA A 26 -8.53 17.87 8.64
C ALA A 26 -9.91 17.59 9.28
N GLN A 27 -10.79 16.86 8.60
CA GLN A 27 -12.11 16.49 9.13
C GLN A 27 -12.02 15.60 10.37
N ILE A 28 -11.06 14.67 10.41
CA ILE A 28 -10.85 13.81 11.58
C ILE A 28 -10.34 14.63 12.77
N HIS A 29 -9.41 15.55 12.54
CA HIS A 29 -8.91 16.47 13.58
C HIS A 29 -10.00 17.42 14.09
N GLU A 30 -10.84 17.97 13.21
CA GLU A 30 -11.99 18.80 13.58
C GLU A 30 -13.01 18.04 14.44
N ALA A 31 -13.14 16.72 14.21
CA ALA A 31 -13.96 15.84 15.03
C ALA A 31 -13.32 15.50 16.40
N GLY A 32 -12.11 16.01 16.70
CA GLY A 32 -11.39 15.76 17.96
C GLY A 32 -10.72 14.38 18.04
N ALA A 33 -10.58 13.67 16.92
CA ALA A 33 -9.95 12.37 16.83
C ALA A 33 -8.50 12.46 16.33
N LYS A 34 -7.68 11.46 16.65
CA LYS A 34 -6.32 11.33 16.13
C LYS A 34 -6.32 10.66 14.76
N VAL A 35 -5.43 11.11 13.89
CA VAL A 35 -5.20 10.56 12.55
C VAL A 35 -3.95 9.69 12.57
N VAL A 36 -4.11 8.39 12.32
CA VAL A 36 -3.00 7.49 12.02
C VAL A 36 -3.10 7.07 10.56
N LEU A 37 -2.12 7.46 9.75
CA LEU A 37 -2.07 7.08 8.34
C LEU A 37 -1.22 5.83 8.16
N LEU A 38 -1.64 4.96 7.26
CA LEU A 38 -0.93 3.74 6.91
C LEU A 38 -0.46 3.85 5.46
N THR A 39 0.79 3.51 5.18
CA THR A 39 1.24 3.42 3.78
C THR A 39 0.46 2.32 3.05
N PRO A 40 0.24 2.43 1.73
CA PRO A 40 -0.37 1.34 0.99
C PRO A 40 0.46 0.05 1.11
N PRO A 41 -0.18 -1.13 1.23
CA PRO A 41 0.48 -2.40 0.98
C PRO A 41 1.10 -2.45 -0.42
N PRO A 42 2.15 -3.25 -0.65
CA PRO A 42 2.71 -3.43 -1.97
C PRO A 42 1.74 -4.15 -2.91
N PHE A 43 1.87 -3.86 -4.20
CA PHE A 43 1.32 -4.67 -5.27
C PHE A 43 2.36 -5.71 -5.69
N ASP A 44 1.98 -6.97 -5.74
CA ASP A 44 2.90 -8.06 -6.09
C ASP A 44 2.54 -8.68 -7.44
N ALA A 45 3.18 -8.17 -8.48
CA ALA A 45 3.02 -8.62 -9.87
C ALA A 45 3.20 -10.15 -10.03
N GLY A 46 4.11 -10.76 -9.26
CA GLY A 46 4.36 -12.20 -9.31
C GLY A 46 3.19 -13.06 -8.81
N SER A 47 2.27 -12.47 -8.03
CA SER A 47 1.09 -13.14 -7.48
C SER A 47 -0.20 -12.84 -8.24
N MET A 48 -0.12 -12.11 -9.34
CA MET A 48 -1.28 -11.86 -10.20
C MET A 48 -1.67 -13.12 -10.97
N ASN A 49 -2.98 -13.33 -11.11
CA ASN A 49 -3.55 -14.38 -11.97
C ASN A 49 -3.85 -13.87 -13.39
N GLY A 50 -4.07 -12.55 -13.54
CA GLY A 50 -4.40 -11.89 -14.80
C GLY A 50 -3.17 -11.35 -15.54
N PRO A 51 -3.36 -10.79 -16.75
CA PRO A 51 -2.28 -10.20 -17.52
C PRO A 51 -1.73 -8.96 -16.80
N LEU A 52 -0.44 -8.71 -16.98
CA LEU A 52 0.21 -7.47 -16.59
C LEU A 52 0.44 -6.64 -17.84
N LEU A 53 -0.15 -5.45 -17.88
CA LEU A 53 -0.15 -4.60 -19.07
C LEU A 53 1.06 -3.65 -19.09
N PRO A 54 1.64 -3.38 -20.27
CA PRO A 54 2.67 -2.36 -20.44
C PRO A 54 2.05 -0.95 -20.34
N ALA A 55 2.87 0.08 -20.10
CA ALA A 55 2.43 1.44 -19.78
C ALA A 55 1.62 2.11 -20.91
N GLU A 56 1.82 1.67 -22.14
CA GLU A 56 1.23 2.20 -23.37
C GLU A 56 -0.20 1.69 -23.62
N THR A 57 -0.75 0.89 -22.70
CA THR A 57 -2.12 0.36 -22.83
C THR A 57 -3.15 1.45 -22.51
N ASP A 58 -4.25 1.48 -23.26
CA ASP A 58 -5.26 2.53 -23.12
C ASP A 58 -6.06 2.47 -21.81
N ASP A 59 -6.23 1.26 -21.24
CA ASP A 59 -7.02 1.05 -20.02
C ASP A 59 -6.43 -0.06 -19.14
N PHE A 60 -6.63 0.08 -17.83
CA PHE A 60 -6.13 -0.84 -16.81
C PHE A 60 -7.20 -1.08 -15.75
N SER A 61 -7.15 -2.24 -15.11
CA SER A 61 -8.06 -2.59 -14.02
C SER A 61 -7.38 -3.50 -13.01
N TYR A 62 -8.06 -3.82 -11.91
CA TYR A 62 -7.57 -4.82 -10.96
C TYR A 62 -7.40 -6.22 -11.57
N LEU A 63 -8.06 -6.52 -12.70
CA LEU A 63 -7.91 -7.77 -13.44
C LEU A 63 -6.73 -7.75 -14.43
N ALA A 64 -6.37 -6.56 -14.91
CA ALA A 64 -5.29 -6.33 -15.86
C ALA A 64 -4.53 -5.05 -15.48
N PRO A 65 -3.71 -5.07 -14.42
CA PRO A 65 -3.05 -3.89 -13.92
C PRO A 65 -1.78 -3.58 -14.70
N TYR A 66 -1.29 -2.34 -14.56
CA TYR A 66 0.02 -1.95 -15.02
C TYR A 66 1.09 -2.83 -14.38
N ARG A 67 2.01 -3.38 -15.18
CA ARG A 67 3.03 -4.33 -14.70
C ARG A 67 3.93 -3.79 -13.59
N ASP A 68 4.20 -2.48 -13.59
CA ASP A 68 5.03 -1.80 -12.58
C ASP A 68 4.19 -0.98 -11.60
N TYR A 69 2.91 -1.34 -11.39
CA TYR A 69 1.98 -0.59 -10.54
C TYR A 69 2.48 -0.43 -9.10
N ASP A 70 3.31 -1.35 -8.62
CA ASP A 70 3.93 -1.23 -7.30
C ASP A 70 4.79 0.04 -7.15
N ARG A 71 5.40 0.55 -8.22
CA ARG A 71 6.14 1.83 -8.21
C ARG A 71 5.23 3.03 -7.98
N VAL A 72 3.96 2.94 -8.41
CA VAL A 72 2.95 3.97 -8.14
C VAL A 72 2.61 3.97 -6.66
N LEU A 73 2.42 2.78 -6.08
CA LEU A 73 2.13 2.63 -4.65
C LEU A 73 3.32 3.04 -3.77
N GLU A 74 4.55 2.75 -4.21
CA GLU A 74 5.78 3.25 -3.60
C GLU A 74 5.80 4.77 -3.54
N HIS A 75 5.54 5.44 -4.67
CA HIS A 75 5.50 6.90 -4.71
C HIS A 75 4.47 7.50 -3.73
N TYR A 76 3.31 6.86 -3.60
CA TYR A 76 2.26 7.29 -2.67
C TYR A 76 2.68 7.04 -1.21
N ALA A 77 3.35 5.92 -0.94
CA ALA A 77 3.90 5.60 0.38
C ALA A 77 4.99 6.61 0.79
N ASP A 78 5.93 6.90 -0.10
CA ASP A 78 7.03 7.84 0.13
C ASP A 78 6.51 9.24 0.48
N TRP A 79 5.48 9.70 -0.21
CA TRP A 79 4.85 10.98 0.10
C TRP A 79 4.22 11.03 1.49
N LEU A 80 3.55 9.96 1.93
CA LEU A 80 3.03 9.87 3.30
C LEU A 80 4.17 9.89 4.32
N LEU A 81 5.21 9.09 4.10
CA LEU A 81 6.36 8.97 5.00
C LEU A 81 7.17 10.27 5.08
N ALA A 82 7.20 11.06 4.01
CA ALA A 82 7.80 12.39 3.96
C ALA A 82 6.95 13.48 4.66
N GLY A 83 5.83 13.11 5.30
CA GLY A 83 4.95 14.06 6.00
C GLY A 83 4.03 14.84 5.06
N GLY A 84 3.75 14.31 3.87
CA GLY A 84 2.93 14.98 2.87
C GLY A 84 1.47 15.24 3.28
N CYS A 85 0.98 14.50 4.28
CA CYS A 85 -0.34 14.69 4.88
C CYS A 85 -0.20 14.89 6.40
N PRO A 86 -0.87 15.90 6.99
CA PRO A 86 -0.93 16.05 8.44
C PRO A 86 -1.49 14.78 9.09
N ALA A 87 -0.83 14.29 10.13
CA ALA A 87 -1.28 13.13 10.90
C ALA A 87 -0.61 13.14 12.27
N ASP A 88 -1.23 12.49 13.25
CA ASP A 88 -0.62 12.23 14.56
C ASP A 88 0.49 11.17 14.45
N GLN A 89 0.36 10.26 13.48
CA GLN A 89 1.36 9.24 13.17
C GLN A 89 1.21 8.75 11.72
N VAL A 90 2.33 8.37 11.10
CA VAL A 90 2.36 7.62 9.84
C VAL A 90 3.06 6.28 10.10
N ILE A 91 2.40 5.18 9.77
CA ILE A 91 2.91 3.81 9.96
C ILE A 91 3.21 3.20 8.59
N ASP A 92 4.46 2.76 8.43
CA ASP A 92 4.91 2.02 7.26
C ASP A 92 4.47 0.55 7.34
N LEU A 93 3.51 0.17 6.50
CA LEU A 93 3.12 -1.22 6.26
C LEU A 93 3.87 -1.83 5.07
N ARG A 94 4.39 -1.01 4.16
CA ARG A 94 4.97 -1.45 2.88
C ARG A 94 6.26 -2.23 3.13
N THR A 95 7.18 -1.67 3.91
CA THR A 95 8.47 -2.29 4.21
C THR A 95 8.35 -3.67 4.86
N PRO A 96 7.59 -3.87 5.96
CA PRO A 96 7.48 -5.19 6.58
C PRO A 96 6.78 -6.21 5.67
N LEU A 97 5.83 -5.78 4.83
CA LEU A 97 5.18 -6.68 3.85
C LEU A 97 6.13 -7.10 2.73
N LEU A 98 6.92 -6.18 2.17
CA LEU A 98 7.93 -6.53 1.17
C LEU A 98 8.98 -7.49 1.74
N LYS A 99 9.41 -7.27 2.99
CA LYS A 99 10.32 -8.18 3.70
C LYS A 99 9.70 -9.57 3.86
N HIS A 100 8.44 -9.65 4.29
CA HIS A 100 7.70 -10.91 4.41
C HIS A 100 7.65 -11.67 3.08
N ILE A 101 7.22 -11.00 2.00
CA ILE A 101 7.14 -11.60 0.65
C ILE A 101 8.51 -12.14 0.21
N SER A 102 9.58 -11.37 0.43
CA SER A 102 10.94 -11.80 0.10
C SER A 102 11.40 -13.00 0.93
N GLN A 103 11.04 -13.05 2.22
CA GLN A 103 11.40 -14.15 3.12
C GLN A 103 10.66 -15.44 2.72
N GLU A 104 9.35 -15.37 2.50
CA GLU A 104 8.56 -16.51 2.03
C GLU A 104 9.10 -17.05 0.69
N ARG A 105 9.46 -16.16 -0.24
CA ARG A 105 10.07 -16.55 -1.53
C ARG A 105 11.45 -17.17 -1.41
N SER A 106 12.21 -16.83 -0.37
CA SER A 106 13.51 -17.47 -0.10
C SER A 106 13.37 -18.92 0.35
N HIS A 107 12.24 -19.27 0.98
CA HIS A 107 11.91 -20.64 1.39
C HIS A 107 11.16 -21.41 0.31
N ASN A 108 10.27 -20.74 -0.42
CA ASN A 108 9.49 -21.30 -1.50
C ASN A 108 9.39 -20.29 -2.66
N ALA A 109 10.17 -20.52 -3.71
CA ALA A 109 10.19 -19.63 -4.88
C ALA A 109 8.81 -19.50 -5.58
N ALA A 110 7.87 -20.43 -5.34
CA ALA A 110 6.51 -20.38 -5.87
C ALA A 110 5.50 -19.69 -4.94
N TYR A 111 5.94 -19.12 -3.81
CA TYR A 111 5.06 -18.39 -2.89
C TYR A 111 4.31 -17.25 -3.59
N ARG A 112 3.02 -17.14 -3.28
CA ARG A 112 2.13 -16.08 -3.74
C ARG A 112 1.62 -15.27 -2.56
N TYR A 113 1.72 -13.95 -2.68
CA TYR A 113 1.13 -12.96 -1.78
C TYR A 113 -0.34 -12.75 -2.14
N GLY A 114 -1.21 -13.60 -1.61
CA GLY A 114 -2.64 -13.58 -1.91
C GLY A 114 -2.91 -13.62 -3.41
N ASP A 115 -3.63 -12.61 -3.92
CA ASP A 115 -3.90 -12.41 -5.34
C ASP A 115 -3.00 -11.35 -6.01
N GLY A 116 -1.97 -10.87 -5.31
CA GLY A 116 -1.09 -9.78 -5.74
C GLY A 116 -1.59 -8.38 -5.38
N ILE A 117 -2.84 -8.23 -4.93
CA ILE A 117 -3.46 -6.96 -4.52
C ILE A 117 -3.84 -7.00 -3.04
N HIS A 118 -4.44 -8.12 -2.61
CA HIS A 118 -4.94 -8.35 -1.27
C HIS A 118 -4.01 -9.33 -0.54
N PRO A 119 -3.45 -8.94 0.62
CA PRO A 119 -2.66 -9.84 1.45
C PRO A 119 -3.46 -11.11 1.81
N ASP A 120 -2.77 -12.24 1.86
CA ASP A 120 -3.29 -13.47 2.47
C ASP A 120 -3.25 -13.38 4.02
N ALA A 121 -3.61 -14.47 4.70
CA ALA A 121 -3.60 -14.53 6.16
C ALA A 121 -2.21 -14.20 6.75
N SER A 122 -1.12 -14.65 6.11
CA SER A 122 0.24 -14.36 6.57
C SER A 122 0.57 -12.87 6.43
N GLY A 123 0.23 -12.24 5.30
CA GLY A 123 0.36 -10.80 5.11
C GLY A 123 -0.49 -9.98 6.09
N HIS A 124 -1.73 -10.40 6.35
CA HIS A 124 -2.57 -9.77 7.38
C HIS A 124 -1.97 -9.88 8.78
N ARG A 125 -1.30 -10.99 9.12
CA ARG A 125 -0.57 -11.12 10.40
C ARG A 125 0.56 -10.09 10.50
N VAL A 126 1.31 -9.86 9.43
CA VAL A 126 2.37 -8.82 9.39
C VAL A 126 1.79 -7.42 9.64
N ILE A 127 0.65 -7.11 9.01
CA ILE A 127 -0.06 -5.83 9.24
C ILE A 127 -0.48 -5.71 10.70
N ALA A 128 -1.16 -6.72 11.26
CA ALA A 128 -1.61 -6.72 12.64
C ALA A 128 -0.44 -6.55 13.61
N HIS A 129 0.66 -7.28 13.41
CA HIS A 129 1.85 -7.18 14.25
C HIS A 129 2.48 -5.78 14.18
N THR A 130 2.58 -5.22 12.97
CA THR A 130 3.12 -3.86 12.77
C THR A 130 2.27 -2.82 13.50
N LEU A 131 0.94 -2.91 13.40
CA LEU A 131 0.04 -1.99 14.09
C LEU A 131 0.13 -2.12 15.61
N LEU A 132 0.13 -3.34 16.14
CA LEU A 132 0.23 -3.60 17.58
C LEU A 132 1.54 -3.02 18.15
N GLN A 133 2.65 -3.24 17.46
CA GLN A 133 3.95 -2.72 17.86
C GLN A 133 4.00 -1.18 17.77
N LYS A 134 3.53 -0.59 16.67
CA LYS A 134 3.67 0.86 16.41
C LYS A 134 2.70 1.73 17.20
N LEU A 135 1.52 1.20 17.55
CA LEU A 135 0.51 1.93 18.31
C LEU A 135 0.61 1.69 19.82
N PHE A 136 0.99 0.48 20.24
CA PHE A 136 0.91 0.07 21.64
C PHE A 136 2.22 -0.42 22.23
N GLY A 137 3.31 -0.50 21.45
CA GLY A 137 4.58 -1.06 21.90
C GLY A 137 4.47 -2.55 22.26
N ALA A 138 3.45 -3.25 21.77
CA ALA A 138 3.25 -4.66 22.04
C ALA A 138 4.18 -5.51 21.16
N GLU A 139 4.74 -6.57 21.74
CA GLU A 139 5.44 -7.64 21.03
C GLU A 139 4.43 -8.79 20.84
N PRO A 140 3.80 -8.93 19.66
CA PRO A 140 2.82 -9.97 19.43
C PRO A 140 3.47 -11.35 19.35
N GLU A 141 2.91 -12.32 20.09
CA GLU A 141 3.36 -13.71 20.18
C GLU A 141 3.21 -14.52 18.87
#